data_AF-Q16PQ9-F1
#
_entry.id   AF-Q16PQ9-F1
#
_cell.length_a   1.000
_cell.length_b   1.000
_cell.length_c   1.000
_cell.angle_alpha   90.00
_cell.angle_beta   90.00
_cell.angle_gamma   90.00
#
_symmetry.space_group_name_H-M   'P 1'
#
loop_
_entity.id
_entity.type
_entity.pdbx_description
1 polymer ?
#
loop_
_entity_poly.entity_id
_entity_poly.type
_entity_poly.pdbx_seq_one_letter_code
_entity_poly.pdbx_strand_id
1 'polypeptide(L)'
;MDKLELTKGQIILLELEDECVIGEVLHIGAKKSFVRLKNVRDFQSNVPISGNQDYYSSEIRTVKIIQDSTLDESSGPEQKDGSSTSITRLNLEDIQDIYDRIDNHIFVFQTDIKYHDAIKYLRNQRLLAIGMEGIEGGRHSTSPSLLSIATPERIYVFDVMWMNVPKDLRAILGDPKVRRVAHNARLVEDVLRHRYQAPLGKCFDTLVAHISTTNDYDDQHELSIQECLAKYLNLPSNFFDSSIKFNNRPLNESQRKAAAKNVAFLLALQDYLVHEVMLEPFYHSCRQYGASLAGDDEHLASVMKLSKGRNEDLHDIERFRLNVRGEGEDDDEVDEVDD
;
A
#
# COMPACT_ATOMS: atom_id res chain seq x y z
N MET A 1 -24.83 -3.53 8.80
CA MET A 1 -24.06 -4.71 9.31
C MET A 1 -24.50 -6.07 8.76
N ASP A 2 -25.66 -6.19 8.09
CA ASP A 2 -26.29 -7.51 7.87
C ASP A 2 -25.50 -8.52 7.03
N LYS A 3 -24.58 -8.07 6.16
CA LYS A 3 -23.82 -8.95 5.26
C LYS A 3 -22.49 -9.49 5.81
N LEU A 4 -21.99 -9.00 6.95
CA LEU A 4 -20.67 -9.39 7.47
C LEU A 4 -20.82 -10.28 8.71
N GLU A 5 -20.24 -11.48 8.69
CA GLU A 5 -20.17 -12.37 9.85
C GLU A 5 -18.97 -11.96 10.71
N LEU A 6 -19.26 -11.23 11.78
CA LEU A 6 -18.26 -10.87 12.78
C LEU A 6 -18.13 -11.99 13.80
N THR A 7 -16.91 -12.33 14.17
CA THR A 7 -16.58 -13.30 15.22
C THR A 7 -15.76 -12.64 16.32
N LYS A 8 -15.86 -13.19 17.52
CA LYS A 8 -15.10 -12.70 18.67
C LYS A 8 -13.60 -12.89 18.42
N GLY A 9 -12.79 -11.90 18.77
CA GLY A 9 -11.34 -11.93 18.57
C GLY A 9 -10.87 -11.36 17.23
N GLN A 10 -11.77 -11.08 16.29
CA GLN A 10 -11.41 -10.33 15.08
C GLN A 10 -11.03 -8.90 15.41
N ILE A 11 -10.05 -8.36 14.69
CA ILE A 11 -9.74 -6.92 14.72
C ILE A 11 -10.53 -6.28 13.60
N ILE A 12 -11.35 -5.29 13.94
CA ILE A 12 -12.20 -4.57 13.00
C ILE A 12 -11.93 -3.07 13.06
N LEU A 13 -12.05 -2.44 11.89
CA LEU A 13 -12.12 -1.01 11.68
C LEU A 13 -13.58 -0.63 11.44
N LEU A 14 -14.11 0.24 12.28
CA LEU A 14 -15.43 0.83 12.16
C LEU A 14 -15.29 2.24 11.61
N GLU A 15 -16.02 2.55 10.54
CA GLU A 15 -16.22 3.91 10.05
C GLU A 15 -17.54 4.42 10.60
N LEU A 16 -17.46 5.48 11.41
CA LEU A 16 -18.59 6.16 12.01
C LEU A 16 -18.91 7.42 11.21
N GLU A 17 -19.80 8.26 11.73
CA GLU A 17 -20.19 9.51 11.07
C GLU A 17 -19.01 10.48 10.90
N ASP A 18 -18.28 10.72 11.99
CA ASP A 18 -17.23 11.74 12.08
C ASP A 18 -15.84 11.17 12.37
N GLU A 19 -15.75 9.90 12.78
CA GLU A 19 -14.50 9.26 13.20
C GLU A 19 -14.38 7.84 12.67
N CYS A 20 -13.19 7.28 12.79
CA CYS A 20 -12.92 5.88 12.46
C CYS A 20 -12.21 5.25 13.63
N VAL A 21 -12.63 4.07 14.07
CA VAL A 21 -12.04 3.41 15.24
C VAL A 21 -11.65 1.99 14.89
N ILE A 22 -10.53 1.54 15.44
CA ILE A 22 -10.05 0.17 15.30
C ILE A 22 -10.04 -0.51 16.65
N GLY A 23 -10.45 -1.77 16.71
CA GLY A 23 -10.48 -2.52 17.96
C GLY A 23 -10.79 -4.00 17.78
N GLU A 24 -10.58 -4.77 18.85
CA GLU A 24 -10.84 -6.21 18.84
C GLU A 24 -12.27 -6.49 19.30
N VAL A 25 -12.99 -7.31 18.53
CA VAL A 25 -14.37 -7.70 18.82
C VAL A 25 -14.44 -8.51 20.11
N LEU A 26 -15.01 -7.90 21.14
CA LEU A 26 -15.22 -8.52 22.45
C LEU A 26 -16.59 -9.21 22.53
N HIS A 27 -17.63 -8.57 22.02
CA HIS A 27 -19.00 -9.08 22.04
C HIS A 27 -19.82 -8.49 20.89
N ILE A 28 -20.78 -9.25 20.39
CA ILE A 28 -21.74 -8.80 19.38
C ILE A 28 -23.13 -8.96 19.97
N GLY A 29 -23.87 -7.86 20.04
CA GLY A 29 -25.24 -7.84 20.54
C GLY A 29 -26.19 -8.69 19.71
N ALA A 30 -27.29 -9.13 20.33
CA ALA A 30 -28.33 -9.89 19.64
C ALA A 30 -28.80 -9.15 18.37
N LYS A 31 -29.03 -9.91 17.29
CA LYS A 31 -29.38 -9.39 15.96
C LYS A 31 -28.39 -8.35 15.40
N LYS A 32 -27.12 -8.43 15.80
CA LYS A 32 -26.05 -7.48 15.42
C LYS A 32 -26.38 -6.03 15.79
N SER A 33 -27.20 -5.79 16.83
CA SER A 33 -27.66 -4.45 17.24
C SER A 33 -26.52 -3.51 17.66
N PHE A 34 -25.47 -4.04 18.26
CA PHE A 34 -24.25 -3.30 18.61
C PHE A 34 -23.05 -4.24 18.57
N VAL A 35 -21.84 -3.67 18.50
CA VAL A 35 -20.59 -4.38 18.68
C VAL A 35 -19.81 -3.74 19.83
N ARG A 36 -19.32 -4.57 20.75
CA ARG A 36 -18.42 -4.14 21.82
C ARG A 36 -16.99 -4.43 21.41
N LEU A 37 -16.16 -3.40 21.41
CA LEU A 37 -14.73 -3.49 21.13
C LEU A 37 -13.90 -3.30 22.39
N LYS A 38 -12.76 -3.98 22.46
CA LYS A 38 -11.70 -3.71 23.44
C LYS A 38 -10.43 -3.26 22.71
N ASN A 39 -9.47 -2.71 23.47
CA ASN A 39 -8.23 -2.15 22.93
C ASN A 39 -8.48 -1.15 21.81
N VAL A 40 -9.54 -0.35 21.98
CA VAL A 40 -10.05 0.53 20.92
C VAL A 40 -9.11 1.71 20.75
N ARG A 41 -8.89 2.13 19.52
CA ARG A 41 -8.07 3.29 19.18
C ARG A 41 -8.76 4.11 18.10
N ASP A 42 -8.61 5.43 18.17
CA ASP A 42 -8.95 6.29 17.04
C ASP A 42 -8.01 5.99 15.89
N PHE A 43 -8.58 5.65 14.73
CA PHE A 43 -7.82 5.23 13.57
C PHE A 43 -7.02 6.36 12.97
N GLN A 44 -7.49 7.62 13.05
CA GLN A 44 -6.82 8.74 12.38
C GLN A 44 -5.59 9.24 13.14
N SER A 45 -5.69 9.30 14.47
CA SER A 45 -4.68 9.80 15.40
C SER A 45 -3.88 8.70 16.10
N ASN A 46 -4.33 7.44 15.98
CA ASN A 46 -3.81 6.27 16.69
C ASN A 46 -3.87 6.38 18.24
N VAL A 47 -4.72 7.25 18.77
CA VAL A 47 -4.87 7.45 20.22
C VAL A 47 -5.73 6.34 20.82
N PRO A 48 -5.29 5.67 21.90
CA PRO A 48 -6.10 4.66 22.56
C PRO A 48 -7.29 5.27 23.28
N ILE A 49 -8.46 4.69 23.05
CA ILE A 49 -9.72 5.00 23.72
C ILE A 49 -9.84 4.07 24.92
N SER A 50 -9.95 4.66 26.12
CA SER A 50 -9.92 3.91 27.36
C SER A 50 -11.19 3.09 27.58
N GLY A 51 -11.02 1.84 28.01
CA GLY A 51 -12.13 0.94 28.33
C GLY A 51 -12.70 0.20 27.11
N ASN A 52 -13.71 -0.63 27.37
CA ASN A 52 -14.45 -1.30 26.31
C ASN A 52 -15.50 -0.32 25.77
N GLN A 53 -15.59 -0.20 24.45
CA GLN A 53 -16.51 0.71 23.77
C GLN A 53 -17.64 -0.07 23.10
N ASP A 54 -18.85 0.45 23.21
CA ASP A 54 -20.03 -0.07 22.53
C ASP A 54 -20.39 0.84 21.36
N TYR A 55 -20.49 0.25 20.17
CA TYR A 55 -20.89 0.96 18.95
C TYR A 55 -22.19 0.37 18.42
N TYR A 56 -23.21 1.21 18.29
CA TYR A 56 -24.53 0.78 17.83
C TYR A 56 -24.61 0.73 16.31
N SER A 57 -25.48 -0.14 15.80
CA SER A 57 -25.68 -0.31 14.34
C SER A 57 -26.07 0.98 13.62
N SER A 58 -26.75 1.89 14.31
CA SER A 58 -27.16 3.18 13.76
C SER A 58 -26.00 4.16 13.56
N GLU A 59 -24.89 3.96 14.27
CA GLU A 59 -23.71 4.84 14.24
C GLU A 59 -22.66 4.32 13.25
N ILE A 60 -22.71 3.03 12.94
CA ILE A 60 -21.73 2.35 12.09
C ILE A 60 -22.13 2.48 10.62
N ARG A 61 -21.34 3.24 9.85
CA ARG A 61 -21.49 3.35 8.40
C ARG A 61 -20.91 2.15 7.68
N THR A 62 -19.67 1.80 8.00
CA THR A 62 -18.98 0.65 7.40
C THR A 62 -18.19 -0.14 8.44
N VAL A 63 -18.02 -1.44 8.18
CA VAL A 63 -17.20 -2.35 8.99
C VAL A 63 -16.21 -3.04 8.07
N LYS A 64 -14.93 -2.94 8.40
CA LYS A 64 -13.85 -3.63 7.70
C LYS A 64 -13.14 -4.52 8.71
N ILE A 65 -13.09 -5.83 8.45
CA ILE A 65 -12.20 -6.70 9.22
C ILE A 65 -10.76 -6.34 8.80
N ILE A 66 -9.83 -6.31 9.74
CA ILE A 66 -8.40 -5.99 9.52
C ILE A 66 -7.57 -7.24 9.77
N GLN A 67 -7.93 -8.03 10.77
CA GLN A 67 -7.31 -9.32 11.09
C GLN A 67 -8.38 -10.32 11.51
N ASP A 68 -8.36 -11.50 10.91
CA ASP A 68 -9.21 -12.60 11.34
C ASP A 68 -8.73 -13.21 12.65
N SER A 69 -9.66 -13.77 13.42
CA SER A 69 -9.33 -14.48 14.65
C SER A 69 -8.52 -15.72 14.31
N THR A 70 -7.22 -15.70 14.61
CA THR A 70 -6.37 -16.89 14.47
C THR A 70 -6.86 -17.95 15.47
N LEU A 71 -7.55 -18.97 14.96
CA LEU A 71 -7.73 -20.26 15.61
C LEU A 71 -6.83 -21.28 14.91
N ASP A 72 -5.54 -21.24 15.21
CA ASP A 72 -4.69 -22.41 15.05
C ASP A 72 -4.98 -23.37 16.21
N GLU A 73 -5.86 -24.35 16.00
CA GLU A 73 -5.75 -25.70 16.57
C GLU A 73 -6.75 -26.68 15.92
N SER A 74 -6.18 -27.73 15.31
CA SER A 74 -6.73 -29.07 15.02
C SER A 74 -7.61 -29.34 13.76
N SER A 75 -6.92 -29.88 12.74
CA SER A 75 -7.20 -31.11 11.97
C SER A 75 -8.58 -31.40 11.33
N GLY A 76 -8.58 -31.52 9.99
CA GLY A 76 -9.52 -32.34 9.20
C GLY A 76 -9.65 -31.87 7.75
N PRO A 77 -9.52 -32.75 6.72
CA PRO A 77 -9.58 -32.33 5.32
C PRO A 77 -11.02 -32.36 4.82
N GLU A 78 -11.50 -31.27 4.24
CA GLU A 78 -12.54 -31.35 3.22
C GLU A 78 -12.55 -30.10 2.34
N GLN A 79 -12.45 -30.33 1.04
CA GLN A 79 -12.56 -29.37 -0.03
C GLN A 79 -13.93 -28.68 -0.02
N LYS A 80 -13.94 -27.38 -0.32
CA LYS A 80 -15.02 -26.75 -1.10
C LYS A 80 -14.52 -25.50 -1.82
N ASP A 81 -14.89 -25.47 -3.09
CA ASP A 81 -14.67 -24.46 -4.12
C ASP A 81 -14.91 -23.00 -3.71
N GLY A 82 -14.15 -22.12 -4.37
CA GLY A 82 -14.77 -21.05 -5.15
C GLY A 82 -15.17 -19.78 -4.41
N SER A 83 -14.17 -19.00 -4.00
CA SER A 83 -14.16 -17.52 -3.97
C SER A 83 -13.14 -17.09 -2.92
N SER A 84 -11.86 -17.20 -3.25
CA SER A 84 -10.81 -16.57 -2.45
C SER A 84 -10.94 -15.05 -2.62
N THR A 85 -11.75 -14.42 -1.78
CA THR A 85 -11.61 -13.00 -1.45
C THR A 85 -10.21 -12.82 -0.87
N SER A 86 -9.22 -12.65 -1.74
CA SER A 86 -7.83 -12.34 -1.41
C SER A 86 -7.77 -10.90 -0.90
N ILE A 87 -8.28 -10.69 0.31
CA ILE A 87 -8.09 -9.43 1.01
C ILE A 87 -6.87 -9.61 1.90
N THR A 88 -5.69 -9.43 1.34
CA THR A 88 -4.47 -9.27 2.14
C THR A 88 -4.52 -7.86 2.73
N ARG A 89 -5.21 -7.76 3.85
CA ARG A 89 -5.39 -6.54 4.65
C ARG A 89 -4.06 -6.25 5.34
N LEU A 90 -3.65 -4.99 5.41
CA LEU A 90 -2.61 -4.61 6.36
C LEU A 90 -3.04 -5.10 7.74
N ASN A 91 -2.19 -5.87 8.41
CA ASN A 91 -2.51 -6.32 9.75
C ASN A 91 -2.37 -5.15 10.74
N LEU A 92 -2.83 -5.34 11.98
CA LEU A 92 -2.81 -4.26 12.98
C LEU A 92 -1.37 -3.85 13.35
N GLU A 93 -0.44 -4.81 13.38
CA GLU A 93 0.97 -4.56 13.72
C GLU A 93 1.62 -3.65 12.67
N ASP A 94 1.41 -3.94 11.38
CA ASP A 94 1.90 -3.12 10.27
C ASP A 94 1.36 -1.70 10.34
N ILE A 95 0.06 -1.55 10.63
CA ILE A 95 -0.58 -0.23 10.76
C ILE A 95 0.01 0.53 11.94
N GLN A 96 0.21 -0.13 13.08
CA GLN A 96 0.82 0.47 14.27
C GLN A 96 2.26 0.93 13.98
N ASP A 97 3.06 0.09 13.34
CA ASP A 97 4.44 0.42 12.95
C ASP A 97 4.50 1.58 11.96
N ILE A 98 3.52 1.68 11.04
CA ILE A 98 3.39 2.85 10.15
C ILE A 98 3.06 4.11 10.96
N TYR A 99 2.13 4.03 11.91
CA TYR A 99 1.78 5.16 12.77
C TYR A 99 2.92 5.61 13.68
N ASP A 100 3.67 4.67 14.25
CA ASP A 100 4.84 4.99 15.06
C ASP A 100 5.90 5.71 14.22
N ARG A 101 6.05 5.38 12.94
CA ARG A 101 6.92 6.12 12.01
C ARG A 101 6.40 7.51 11.65
N ILE A 102 5.08 7.70 11.56
CA ILE A 102 4.46 9.02 11.36
C ILE A 102 4.71 9.90 12.58
N ASP A 103 4.48 9.35 13.78
CA ASP A 103 4.66 10.07 15.04
C ASP A 103 6.13 10.40 15.31
N ASN A 104 7.04 9.49 14.95
CA ASN A 104 8.48 9.67 15.10
C ASN A 104 9.16 10.22 13.83
N HIS A 105 8.42 10.88 12.94
CA HIS A 105 8.99 11.46 11.73
C HIS A 105 10.11 12.47 12.07
N ILE A 106 11.11 12.54 11.19
CA ILE A 106 12.25 13.43 11.36
C ILE A 106 12.04 14.68 10.50
N PHE A 107 11.70 15.79 11.15
CA PHE A 107 11.59 17.08 10.49
C PHE A 107 12.96 17.74 10.31
N VAL A 108 13.29 18.12 9.07
CA VAL A 108 14.58 18.71 8.69
C VAL A 108 14.32 20.02 7.96
N PHE A 109 14.72 21.15 8.55
CA PHE A 109 14.47 22.49 8.01
C PHE A 109 15.73 23.31 7.70
N GLN A 110 16.90 22.73 7.98
CA GLN A 110 18.21 23.34 7.74
C GLN A 110 19.25 22.23 7.55
N THR A 111 20.40 22.56 6.96
CA THR A 111 21.51 21.61 6.72
C THR A 111 22.39 21.44 7.97
N ASP A 112 21.81 20.95 9.06
CA ASP A 112 22.50 20.69 10.34
C ASP A 112 22.86 19.20 10.52
N ILE A 113 23.15 18.79 11.76
CA ILE A 113 23.49 17.39 12.09
C ILE A 113 22.35 16.44 11.69
N LYS A 114 21.08 16.82 11.90
CA LYS A 114 19.93 15.97 11.54
C LYS A 114 19.87 15.76 10.03
N TYR A 115 20.16 16.82 9.27
CA TYR A 115 20.25 16.72 7.81
C TYR A 115 21.35 15.75 7.38
N HIS A 116 22.56 15.91 7.90
CA HIS A 116 23.68 15.05 7.50
C HIS A 116 23.48 13.57 7.90
N ASP A 117 22.86 13.33 9.06
CA ASP A 117 22.46 11.99 9.49
C ASP A 117 21.39 11.40 8.56
N ALA A 118 20.39 12.20 8.18
CA ALA A 118 19.36 11.80 7.21
C ALA A 118 19.99 11.41 5.86
N ILE A 119 20.88 12.25 5.33
CA ILE A 119 21.58 11.98 4.06
C ILE A 119 22.43 10.71 4.15
N LYS A 120 23.17 10.52 5.25
CA LYS A 120 23.98 9.31 5.47
C LYS A 120 23.11 8.06 5.50
N TYR A 121 21.96 8.13 6.17
CA TYR A 121 21.00 7.03 6.23
C TYR A 121 20.37 6.75 4.85
N LEU A 122 19.86 7.79 4.18
CA LEU A 122 19.13 7.68 2.91
C LEU A 122 20.00 7.15 1.76
N ARG A 123 21.32 7.44 1.75
CA ARG A 123 22.25 6.89 0.75
C ARG A 123 22.35 5.37 0.74
N ASN A 124 22.02 4.71 1.85
CA ASN A 124 22.08 3.25 1.96
C ASN A 124 20.75 2.58 1.61
N GLN A 125 19.71 3.37 1.32
CA GLN A 125 18.37 2.87 1.04
C GLN A 125 18.23 2.54 -0.44
N ARG A 126 17.45 1.49 -0.74
CA ARG A 126 17.16 1.05 -2.12
C ARG A 126 15.73 1.33 -2.58
N LEU A 127 14.86 1.69 -1.65
CA LEU A 127 13.43 1.93 -1.88
C LEU A 127 13.00 3.13 -1.04
N LEU A 128 12.44 4.14 -1.69
CA LEU A 128 11.97 5.37 -1.07
C LEU A 128 10.55 5.66 -1.54
N ALA A 129 9.63 5.93 -0.63
CA ALA A 129 8.36 6.57 -0.96
C ALA A 129 8.53 8.09 -0.93
N ILE A 130 8.03 8.79 -1.92
CA ILE A 130 8.25 10.23 -2.12
C ILE A 130 6.91 10.95 -2.31
N GLY A 131 6.77 12.08 -1.62
CA GLY A 131 5.66 13.00 -1.76
C GLY A 131 6.15 14.43 -1.61
N MET A 132 5.44 15.39 -2.21
CA MET A 132 5.75 16.81 -2.09
C MET A 132 4.48 17.62 -1.91
N GLU A 133 4.57 18.65 -1.06
CA GLU A 133 3.46 19.54 -0.75
C GLU A 133 3.71 20.94 -1.30
N GLY A 134 2.64 21.67 -1.67
CA GLY A 134 2.75 23.02 -2.23
C GLY A 134 3.26 23.05 -3.68
N ILE A 135 2.96 22.01 -4.46
CA ILE A 135 3.44 21.82 -5.84
C ILE A 135 2.36 22.00 -6.91
N GLU A 136 1.22 22.60 -6.57
CA GLU A 136 0.03 22.69 -7.43
C GLU A 136 0.32 23.44 -8.75
N GLY A 137 1.31 24.34 -8.76
CA GLY A 137 1.78 25.04 -9.97
C GLY A 137 2.88 24.32 -10.76
N GLY A 138 3.25 23.08 -10.40
CA GLY A 138 4.38 22.36 -11.00
C GLY A 138 5.68 23.16 -10.95
N ARG A 139 6.42 23.18 -12.06
CA ARG A 139 7.64 23.99 -12.23
C ARG A 139 7.45 25.50 -11.98
N HIS A 140 6.21 25.99 -12.08
CA HIS A 140 5.83 27.38 -11.84
C HIS A 140 5.24 27.61 -10.44
N SER A 141 5.13 26.57 -9.60
CA SER A 141 4.75 26.75 -8.19
C SER A 141 5.69 27.78 -7.58
N THR A 142 5.14 28.78 -6.91
CA THR A 142 5.93 29.85 -6.29
C THR A 142 6.81 29.29 -5.17
N SER A 143 6.26 28.38 -4.36
CA SER A 143 6.91 27.86 -3.16
C SER A 143 6.54 26.39 -2.87
N PRO A 144 7.17 25.41 -3.54
CA PRO A 144 7.17 24.02 -3.09
C PRO A 144 7.58 23.98 -1.62
N SER A 145 6.73 23.39 -0.81
CA SER A 145 6.77 23.58 0.62
C SER A 145 7.58 22.50 1.32
N LEU A 146 7.22 21.25 1.07
CA LEU A 146 7.79 20.09 1.74
C LEU A 146 8.15 19.00 0.73
N LEU A 147 9.19 18.24 1.07
CA LEU A 147 9.53 16.98 0.44
C LEU A 147 9.54 15.91 1.54
N SER A 148 8.59 14.99 1.47
CA SER A 148 8.50 13.86 2.38
C SER A 148 9.13 12.63 1.75
N ILE A 149 9.96 11.92 2.52
CA ILE A 149 10.61 10.67 2.11
C ILE A 149 10.34 9.61 3.17
N ALA A 150 9.60 8.56 2.81
CA ALA A 150 9.42 7.38 3.65
C ALA A 150 10.33 6.24 3.21
N THR A 151 10.81 5.50 4.19
CA THR A 151 11.60 4.27 4.07
C THR A 151 10.93 3.20 4.92
N PRO A 152 11.32 1.92 4.81
CA PRO A 152 10.78 0.88 5.68
C PRO A 152 10.91 1.20 7.18
N GLU A 153 11.95 1.92 7.61
CA GLU A 153 12.18 2.18 9.04
C GLU A 153 11.84 3.62 9.47
N ARG A 154 11.89 4.60 8.56
CA ARG A 154 11.87 6.04 8.94
C ARG A 154 11.16 6.91 7.91
N ILE A 155 10.54 7.98 8.39
CA ILE A 155 9.97 9.06 7.56
C ILE A 155 10.73 10.35 7.84
N TYR A 156 11.15 11.02 6.77
CA TYR A 156 11.75 12.35 6.82
C TYR A 156 10.83 13.36 6.15
N VAL A 157 10.67 14.53 6.76
CA VAL A 157 9.94 15.66 6.19
C VAL A 157 10.92 16.83 6.06
N PHE A 158 11.33 17.13 4.83
CA PHE A 158 12.26 18.21 4.53
C PHE A 158 11.51 19.49 4.20
N ASP A 159 11.84 20.59 4.88
CA ASP A 159 11.31 21.93 4.60
C ASP A 159 12.03 22.58 3.41
N VAL A 160 11.69 22.12 2.21
CA VAL A 160 12.34 22.56 0.96
C VAL A 160 12.00 24.00 0.59
N MET A 161 10.97 24.59 1.22
CA MET A 161 10.71 26.03 1.11
C MET A 161 11.88 26.85 1.67
N TRP A 162 12.40 26.46 2.84
CA TRP A 162 13.49 27.18 3.50
C TRP A 162 14.88 26.71 3.07
N MET A 163 15.10 25.40 3.01
CA MET A 163 16.44 24.86 2.79
C MET A 163 16.77 24.54 1.33
N ASN A 164 15.79 24.73 0.42
CA ASN A 164 15.85 24.24 -0.96
C ASN A 164 16.07 22.70 -0.98
N VAL A 165 16.43 22.11 -2.12
CA VAL A 165 16.88 20.71 -2.21
C VAL A 165 18.40 20.70 -2.41
N PRO A 166 19.23 20.44 -1.39
CA PRO A 166 20.69 20.51 -1.51
C PRO A 166 21.28 19.39 -2.36
N LYS A 167 22.52 19.55 -2.84
CA LYS A 167 23.16 18.71 -3.87
C LYS A 167 23.19 17.22 -3.52
N ASP A 168 23.46 16.89 -2.27
CA ASP A 168 23.50 15.54 -1.74
C ASP A 168 22.12 14.90 -1.62
N LEU A 169 21.07 15.67 -1.28
CA LEU A 169 19.69 15.18 -1.37
C LEU A 169 19.29 14.92 -2.83
N ARG A 170 19.64 15.84 -3.74
CA ARG A 170 19.42 15.66 -5.19
C ARG A 170 20.09 14.40 -5.73
N ALA A 171 21.32 14.13 -5.28
CA ALA A 171 22.06 12.93 -5.70
C ALA A 171 21.32 11.65 -5.30
N ILE A 172 20.68 11.60 -4.12
CA ILE A 172 19.85 10.47 -3.70
C ILE A 172 18.58 10.39 -4.56
N LEU A 173 17.90 11.52 -4.78
CA LEU A 173 16.66 11.58 -5.56
C LEU A 173 16.85 11.17 -7.03
N GLY A 174 18.03 11.39 -7.60
CA GLY A 174 18.38 11.02 -8.97
C GLY A 174 19.21 9.73 -9.13
N ASP A 175 19.59 9.03 -8.06
CA ASP A 175 20.39 7.80 -8.13
C ASP A 175 19.64 6.67 -8.88
N PRO A 176 20.13 6.15 -10.01
CA PRO A 176 19.43 5.10 -10.77
C PRO A 176 19.31 3.75 -10.04
N LYS A 177 20.04 3.55 -8.93
CA LYS A 177 19.98 2.33 -8.11
C LYS A 177 18.85 2.36 -7.09
N VAL A 178 18.32 3.53 -6.78
CA VAL A 178 17.22 3.70 -5.83
C VAL A 178 15.90 3.59 -6.58
N ARG A 179 14.96 2.79 -6.07
CA ARG A 179 13.58 2.74 -6.55
C ARG A 179 12.74 3.73 -5.76
N ARG A 180 11.87 4.45 -6.46
CA ARG A 180 10.95 5.41 -5.85
C ARG A 180 9.54 4.86 -5.92
N VAL A 181 8.72 5.18 -4.93
CA VAL A 181 7.29 4.95 -4.94
C VAL A 181 6.62 6.30 -4.80
N ALA A 182 5.69 6.60 -5.67
CA ALA A 182 4.89 7.81 -5.60
C ALA A 182 3.45 7.49 -6.01
N HIS A 183 2.57 8.47 -5.83
CA HIS A 183 1.21 8.40 -6.34
C HIS A 183 0.98 9.61 -7.23
N ASN A 184 0.59 9.40 -8.48
CA ASN A 184 0.34 10.47 -9.45
C ASN A 184 1.53 11.45 -9.53
N ALA A 185 2.71 10.91 -9.84
CA ALA A 185 4.00 11.58 -9.71
C ALA A 185 4.24 12.70 -10.72
N ARG A 186 3.27 13.05 -11.58
CA ARG A 186 3.44 14.03 -12.67
C ARG A 186 3.96 15.38 -12.16
N LEU A 187 3.30 15.95 -11.14
CA LEU A 187 3.73 17.25 -10.57
C LEU A 187 5.02 17.13 -9.76
N VAL A 188 5.19 16.03 -9.01
CA VAL A 188 6.43 15.76 -8.25
C VAL A 188 7.62 15.74 -9.22
N GLU A 189 7.51 15.00 -10.32
CA GLU A 189 8.55 14.89 -11.33
C GLU A 189 8.80 16.22 -12.05
N ASP A 190 7.75 16.98 -12.37
CA ASP A 190 7.89 18.29 -13.01
C ASP A 190 8.69 19.27 -12.12
N VAL A 191 8.35 19.34 -10.83
CA VAL A 191 9.06 20.16 -9.84
C VAL A 191 10.48 19.69 -9.65
N LEU A 192 10.69 18.41 -9.39
CA LEU A 192 12.00 17.83 -9.13
C LEU A 192 12.95 18.01 -10.32
N ARG A 193 12.49 17.74 -11.54
CA ARG A 193 13.29 17.89 -12.76
C ARG A 193 13.63 19.37 -13.01
N HIS A 194 12.64 20.25 -13.04
CA HIS A 194 12.83 21.61 -13.55
C HIS A 194 13.30 22.61 -12.49
N ARG A 195 12.79 22.53 -11.26
CA ARG A 195 13.19 23.45 -10.18
C ARG A 195 14.46 22.99 -9.47
N TYR A 196 14.58 21.68 -9.27
CA TYR A 196 15.65 21.12 -8.44
C TYR A 196 16.71 20.37 -9.23
N GLN A 197 16.57 20.15 -10.55
CA GLN A 197 17.52 19.35 -11.34
C GLN A 197 17.77 17.95 -10.74
N ALA A 198 16.71 17.32 -10.23
CA ALA A 198 16.77 16.04 -9.51
C ALA A 198 15.65 15.09 -9.97
N PRO A 199 15.65 14.63 -11.23
CA PRO A 199 14.57 13.80 -11.77
C PRO A 199 14.37 12.52 -10.93
N LEU A 200 13.11 12.10 -10.77
CA LEU A 200 12.66 11.01 -9.90
C LEU A 200 13.23 9.63 -10.29
N GLY A 201 13.74 9.47 -11.52
CA GLY A 201 14.39 8.24 -11.98
C GLY A 201 13.43 7.05 -12.06
N LYS A 202 13.84 5.88 -11.54
CA LYS A 202 13.00 4.67 -11.51
C LYS A 202 11.90 4.82 -10.47
N CYS A 203 10.69 5.16 -10.90
CA CYS A 203 9.51 5.32 -10.05
C CYS A 203 8.45 4.25 -10.33
N PHE A 204 7.96 3.61 -9.27
CA PHE A 204 6.70 2.89 -9.23
C PHE A 204 5.60 3.88 -8.88
N ASP A 205 4.73 4.20 -9.82
CA ASP A 205 3.58 5.07 -9.58
C ASP A 205 2.35 4.21 -9.28
N THR A 206 1.80 4.39 -8.08
CA THR A 206 0.65 3.61 -7.60
C THR A 206 -0.65 3.90 -8.37
N LEU A 207 -0.80 5.09 -8.96
CA LEU A 207 -1.94 5.38 -9.84
C LEU A 207 -1.78 4.66 -11.18
N VAL A 208 -0.58 4.68 -11.77
CA VAL A 208 -0.29 3.93 -13.00
C VAL A 208 -0.49 2.43 -12.80
N ALA A 209 -0.03 1.91 -11.66
CA ALA A 209 -0.24 0.52 -11.25
C ALA A 209 -1.73 0.16 -11.15
N HIS A 210 -2.55 1.02 -10.54
CA HIS A 210 -4.00 0.85 -10.50
C HIS A 210 -4.59 0.79 -11.91
N ILE A 211 -4.35 1.82 -12.73
CA ILE A 211 -4.87 1.92 -14.10
C ILE A 211 -4.50 0.70 -14.94
N SER A 212 -3.23 0.26 -14.85
CA SER A 212 -2.71 -0.86 -15.63
C SER A 212 -3.32 -2.22 -15.24
N THR A 213 -3.90 -2.33 -14.05
CA THR A 213 -4.40 -3.61 -13.51
C THR A 213 -5.92 -3.73 -13.52
N THR A 214 -6.67 -2.62 -13.56
CA THR A 214 -8.14 -2.67 -13.43
C THR A 214 -8.91 -2.37 -14.71
N ASN A 215 -8.30 -1.88 -15.80
CA ASN A 215 -8.99 -1.33 -16.99
C ASN A 215 -10.08 -0.28 -16.66
N ASP A 216 -10.09 0.19 -15.42
CA ASP A 216 -11.07 1.09 -14.83
C ASP A 216 -10.42 2.47 -14.81
N TYR A 217 -10.33 3.05 -16.00
CA TYR A 217 -9.72 4.35 -16.22
C TYR A 217 -10.79 5.32 -16.71
N ASP A 218 -11.03 6.34 -15.89
CA ASP A 218 -11.86 7.48 -16.24
C ASP A 218 -10.95 8.70 -16.42
N ASP A 219 -10.85 9.18 -17.65
CA ASP A 219 -10.14 10.43 -17.99
C ASP A 219 -10.66 11.65 -17.20
N GLN A 220 -11.87 11.56 -16.64
CA GLN A 220 -12.50 12.62 -15.85
C GLN A 220 -12.30 12.47 -14.35
N HIS A 221 -11.93 11.28 -13.86
CA HIS A 221 -11.76 11.02 -12.42
C HIS A 221 -10.51 10.17 -12.14
N GLU A 222 -9.42 10.85 -11.79
CA GLU A 222 -8.21 10.19 -11.33
C GLU A 222 -8.39 9.70 -9.89
N LEU A 223 -8.18 8.40 -9.67
CA LEU A 223 -8.25 7.81 -8.33
C LEU A 223 -7.19 8.44 -7.42
N SER A 224 -7.65 9.13 -6.38
CA SER A 224 -6.77 9.78 -5.39
C SER A 224 -6.03 8.75 -4.52
N ILE A 225 -4.96 9.19 -3.85
CA ILE A 225 -4.23 8.34 -2.91
C ILE A 225 -5.15 7.82 -1.79
N GLN A 226 -6.12 8.63 -1.34
CA GLN A 226 -7.08 8.21 -0.34
C GLN A 226 -7.96 7.06 -0.83
N GLU A 227 -8.48 7.18 -2.04
CA GLU A 227 -9.31 6.14 -2.65
C GLU A 227 -8.49 4.88 -2.94
N CYS A 228 -7.24 5.00 -3.39
CA CYS A 228 -6.32 3.87 -3.53
C CYS A 228 -6.10 3.13 -2.20
N LEU A 229 -5.77 3.86 -1.12
CA LEU A 229 -5.56 3.23 0.19
C LEU A 229 -6.85 2.61 0.74
N ALA A 230 -8.01 3.22 0.49
CA ALA A 230 -9.29 2.65 0.88
C ALA A 230 -9.63 1.38 0.10
N LYS A 231 -9.36 1.36 -1.20
CA LYS A 231 -9.61 0.24 -2.12
C LYS A 231 -8.69 -0.94 -1.85
N TYR A 232 -7.39 -0.70 -1.72
CA TYR A 232 -6.38 -1.76 -1.69
C TYR A 232 -5.95 -2.15 -0.28
N LEU A 233 -5.83 -1.18 0.64
CA LEU A 233 -5.37 -1.43 2.01
C LEU A 233 -6.49 -1.38 3.04
N ASN A 234 -7.75 -1.23 2.60
CA ASN A 234 -8.94 -1.15 3.45
C ASN A 234 -8.91 0.00 4.48
N LEU A 235 -8.17 1.08 4.20
CA LEU A 235 -8.19 2.27 5.05
C LEU A 235 -9.53 3.03 4.91
N PRO A 236 -9.92 3.88 5.87
CA PRO A 236 -11.08 4.75 5.71
C PRO A 236 -10.91 5.74 4.53
N SER A 237 -11.99 6.06 3.82
CA SER A 237 -12.11 7.40 3.22
C SER A 237 -12.19 8.40 4.36
N ASN A 238 -11.67 9.61 4.36
CA ASN A 238 -11.43 10.44 5.59
C ASN A 238 -10.11 10.15 6.30
N PHE A 239 -9.32 9.18 5.80
CA PHE A 239 -7.99 8.94 6.34
C PHE A 239 -7.08 10.18 6.31
N PHE A 240 -7.19 11.00 5.26
CA PHE A 240 -6.45 12.25 5.13
C PHE A 240 -7.31 13.46 5.46
N ASP A 241 -6.70 14.44 6.11
CA ASP A 241 -7.32 15.75 6.35
C ASP A 241 -6.95 16.73 5.23
N SER A 242 -7.90 16.98 4.32
CA SER A 242 -7.73 17.88 3.18
C SER A 242 -7.72 19.37 3.56
N SER A 243 -8.07 19.71 4.80
CA SER A 243 -8.07 21.09 5.30
C SER A 243 -6.66 21.61 5.61
N ILE A 244 -5.71 20.70 5.84
CA ILE A 244 -4.33 21.04 6.21
C ILE A 244 -3.64 21.75 5.04
N LYS A 245 -3.06 22.91 5.34
CA LYS A 245 -2.24 23.70 4.41
C LYS A 245 -0.79 23.66 4.82
N PHE A 246 0.10 23.45 3.86
CA PHE A 246 1.54 23.32 4.12
C PHE A 246 2.32 24.62 3.89
N ASN A 247 1.67 25.73 3.54
CA ASN A 247 2.37 26.97 3.13
C ASN A 247 2.76 27.88 4.31
N ASN A 248 2.09 27.74 5.44
CA ASN A 248 2.35 28.60 6.60
C ASN A 248 3.59 28.15 7.37
N ARG A 249 4.30 29.10 7.96
CA ARG A 249 5.47 28.87 8.81
C ARG A 249 5.33 29.63 10.13
N PRO A 250 5.81 29.07 11.27
CA PRO A 250 6.40 27.73 11.41
C PRO A 250 5.35 26.62 11.20
N LEU A 251 5.79 25.45 10.74
CA LEU A 251 4.92 24.28 10.66
C LEU A 251 4.65 23.73 12.06
N ASN A 252 3.38 23.53 12.39
CA ASN A 252 2.98 22.85 13.62
C ASN A 252 3.14 21.33 13.49
N GLU A 253 2.96 20.61 14.59
CA GLU A 253 3.10 19.15 14.62
C GLU A 253 2.09 18.44 13.71
N SER A 254 0.83 18.88 13.71
CA SER A 254 -0.23 18.30 12.89
C SER A 254 0.09 18.40 11.39
N GLN A 255 0.58 19.56 10.93
CA GLN A 255 1.01 19.75 9.55
C GLN A 255 2.17 18.82 9.18
N ARG A 256 3.15 18.62 10.07
CA ARG A 256 4.30 17.75 9.79
C ARG A 256 3.88 16.27 9.76
N LYS A 257 3.03 15.84 10.69
CA LYS A 257 2.45 14.49 10.69
C LYS A 257 1.59 14.23 9.46
N ALA A 258 0.80 15.21 9.01
CA ALA A 258 0.02 15.08 7.78
C ALA A 258 0.92 14.88 6.53
N ALA A 259 2.00 15.66 6.42
CA ALA A 259 2.97 15.48 5.34
C ALA A 259 3.69 14.12 5.40
N ALA A 260 3.96 13.59 6.60
CA ALA A 260 4.49 12.24 6.79
C ALA A 260 3.45 11.17 6.40
N LYS A 261 2.19 11.36 6.78
CA LYS A 261 1.07 10.45 6.49
C LYS A 261 0.87 10.25 4.98
N ASN A 262 1.05 11.30 4.17
CA ASN A 262 0.93 11.26 2.70
C ASN A 262 1.90 10.29 2.01
N VAL A 263 3.01 9.91 2.66
CA VAL A 263 3.99 8.95 2.10
C VAL A 263 4.08 7.63 2.87
N ALA A 264 3.52 7.59 4.08
CA ALA A 264 3.74 6.50 5.03
C ALA A 264 3.25 5.13 4.52
N PHE A 265 2.13 5.12 3.80
CA PHE A 265 1.48 3.90 3.29
C PHE A 265 1.88 3.56 1.85
N LEU A 266 2.66 4.39 1.17
CA LEU A 266 2.98 4.17 -0.25
C LEU A 266 3.81 2.90 -0.46
N LEU A 267 4.74 2.58 0.44
CA LEU A 267 5.54 1.36 0.34
C LEU A 267 4.65 0.11 0.51
N ALA A 268 3.76 0.13 1.49
CA ALA A 268 2.78 -0.93 1.71
C ALA A 268 1.82 -1.09 0.52
N LEU A 269 1.35 0.03 -0.04
CA LEU A 269 0.50 0.03 -1.23
C LEU A 269 1.24 -0.55 -2.44
N GLN A 270 2.49 -0.18 -2.65
CA GLN A 270 3.31 -0.73 -3.73
C GLN A 270 3.57 -2.23 -3.55
N ASP A 271 3.83 -2.68 -2.33
CA ASP A 271 4.01 -4.10 -2.03
C ASP A 271 2.76 -4.89 -2.38
N TYR A 272 1.60 -4.45 -1.89
CA TYR A 272 0.30 -5.06 -2.21
C TYR A 272 0.02 -5.07 -3.72
N LEU A 273 0.15 -3.93 -4.40
CA LEU A 273 -0.11 -3.84 -5.84
C LEU A 273 0.81 -4.76 -6.64
N VAL A 274 2.07 -4.90 -6.26
CA VAL A 274 2.99 -5.80 -6.94
C VAL A 274 2.65 -7.26 -6.65
N HIS A 275 2.53 -7.64 -5.38
CA HIS A 275 2.48 -9.04 -4.99
C HIS A 275 1.08 -9.64 -5.08
N GLU A 276 0.06 -8.89 -4.67
CA GLU A 276 -1.31 -9.37 -4.55
C GLU A 276 -2.15 -9.07 -5.80
N VAL A 277 -1.74 -8.11 -6.62
CA VAL A 277 -2.48 -7.72 -7.83
C VAL A 277 -1.72 -8.10 -9.10
N MET A 278 -0.50 -7.57 -9.30
CA MET A 278 0.23 -7.78 -10.56
C MET A 278 0.82 -9.19 -10.69
N LEU A 279 1.33 -9.75 -9.59
CA LEU A 279 2.00 -11.05 -9.58
C LEU A 279 1.12 -12.20 -9.08
N GLU A 280 -0.17 -11.97 -8.83
CA GLU A 280 -1.09 -13.03 -8.38
C GLU A 280 -1.08 -14.24 -9.35
N PRO A 281 -1.20 -14.07 -10.68
CA PRO A 281 -1.16 -15.21 -11.60
C PRO A 281 0.20 -15.91 -11.58
N PHE A 282 1.29 -15.15 -11.44
CA PHE A 282 2.64 -15.72 -11.33
C PHE A 282 2.76 -16.59 -10.07
N TYR A 283 2.22 -16.14 -8.94
CA TYR A 283 2.20 -16.93 -7.71
C TYR A 283 1.29 -18.15 -7.82
N HIS A 284 0.18 -18.04 -8.55
CA HIS A 284 -0.67 -19.17 -8.87
C HIS A 284 0.12 -20.27 -9.62
N SER A 285 0.81 -19.92 -10.71
CA SER A 285 1.64 -20.85 -11.48
C SER A 285 2.76 -21.44 -10.63
N CYS A 286 3.39 -20.64 -9.76
CA CYS A 286 4.42 -21.13 -8.84
C CYS A 286 3.89 -22.18 -7.85
N ARG A 287 2.66 -21.99 -7.33
CA ARG A 287 2.00 -22.98 -6.45
C ARG A 287 1.66 -24.25 -7.20
N GLN A 288 1.10 -24.13 -8.41
CA GLN A 288 0.79 -25.29 -9.27
C GLN A 288 2.07 -26.10 -9.59
N TYR A 289 3.14 -25.42 -10.00
CA TYR A 289 4.42 -26.05 -10.31
C TYR A 289 5.06 -26.72 -9.08
N GLY A 290 4.93 -26.12 -7.89
CA GLY A 290 5.37 -26.76 -6.65
C GLY A 290 4.55 -28.01 -6.31
N ALA A 291 3.23 -27.95 -6.52
CA ALA A 291 2.30 -29.03 -6.22
C ALA A 291 2.40 -30.21 -7.20
N SER A 292 2.83 -29.98 -8.46
CA SER A 292 2.92 -31.05 -9.49
C SER A 292 3.78 -32.23 -9.06
N LEU A 293 4.82 -31.96 -8.26
CA LEU A 293 5.71 -32.98 -7.71
C LEU A 293 5.36 -33.33 -6.26
N ALA A 294 5.00 -32.35 -5.44
CA ALA A 294 4.73 -32.56 -4.02
C ALA A 294 3.41 -33.31 -3.74
N GLY A 295 2.48 -33.32 -4.71
CA GLY A 295 1.21 -34.03 -4.64
C GLY A 295 1.30 -35.52 -4.98
N ASP A 296 2.46 -36.02 -5.40
CA ASP A 296 2.64 -37.44 -5.68
C ASP A 296 3.07 -38.20 -4.42
N ASP A 297 2.20 -39.06 -3.90
CA ASP A 297 2.51 -39.91 -2.74
C ASP A 297 3.53 -41.02 -3.06
N GLU A 298 3.67 -41.38 -4.35
CA GLU A 298 4.57 -42.44 -4.81
C GLU A 298 5.92 -41.88 -5.28
N HIS A 299 6.98 -42.18 -4.51
CA HIS A 299 8.36 -41.79 -4.84
C HIS A 299 8.80 -42.16 -6.27
N LEU A 300 8.35 -43.30 -6.80
CA LEU A 300 8.66 -43.75 -8.15
C LEU A 300 8.06 -42.82 -9.22
N ALA A 301 6.85 -42.32 -9.02
CA ALA A 301 6.19 -41.38 -9.94
C ALA A 301 6.95 -40.04 -9.99
N SER A 302 7.32 -39.51 -8.82
CA SER A 302 8.13 -38.29 -8.72
C SER A 302 9.50 -38.42 -9.40
N VAL A 303 10.16 -39.57 -9.24
CA VAL A 303 11.47 -39.85 -9.89
C VAL A 303 11.34 -39.99 -11.41
N MET A 304 10.21 -40.54 -11.91
CA MET A 304 9.97 -40.61 -13.36
C MET A 304 9.76 -39.23 -13.97
N LYS A 305 9.01 -38.34 -13.31
CA LYS A 305 8.79 -36.93 -13.73
C LYS A 305 10.08 -36.09 -13.78
N LEU A 306 11.04 -36.39 -12.92
CA LEU A 306 12.35 -35.68 -12.89
C LEU A 306 13.41 -36.31 -13.81
N SER A 307 13.08 -37.41 -14.49
CA SER A 307 14.05 -38.12 -15.33
C SER A 307 14.38 -37.30 -16.59
N LYS A 308 15.67 -37.27 -16.95
CA LYS A 308 16.19 -36.46 -18.04
C LYS A 308 15.46 -36.77 -19.37
N GLY A 309 14.73 -35.78 -19.90
CA GLY A 309 13.94 -35.91 -21.13
C GLY A 309 12.45 -36.19 -20.92
N ARG A 310 11.98 -36.29 -19.67
CA ARG A 310 10.56 -36.44 -19.28
C ARG A 310 10.15 -35.45 -18.19
N ASN A 311 10.72 -34.25 -18.22
CA ASN A 311 10.24 -33.14 -17.39
C ASN A 311 8.88 -32.67 -17.94
N GLU A 312 7.89 -33.54 -17.94
CA GLU A 312 6.56 -33.31 -18.49
C GLU A 312 5.91 -32.11 -17.78
N ASP A 313 6.15 -31.97 -16.47
CA ASP A 313 5.71 -30.84 -15.64
C ASP A 313 6.28 -29.46 -16.05
N LEU A 314 7.37 -29.40 -16.85
CA LEU A 314 7.81 -28.11 -17.43
C LEU A 314 6.81 -27.59 -18.47
N HIS A 315 5.99 -28.45 -19.05
CA HIS A 315 4.88 -28.05 -19.93
C HIS A 315 3.71 -27.45 -19.14
N ASP A 316 3.60 -27.76 -17.84
CA ASP A 316 2.59 -27.20 -16.94
C ASP A 316 2.97 -25.82 -16.40
N ILE A 317 4.22 -25.36 -16.63
CA ILE A 317 4.58 -23.96 -16.40
C ILE A 317 3.88 -23.11 -17.47
N GLU A 318 2.70 -22.60 -17.12
CA GLU A 318 2.02 -21.62 -17.94
C GLU A 318 2.93 -20.40 -18.14
N ARG A 319 3.04 -19.96 -19.40
CA ARG A 319 3.72 -18.71 -19.72
C ARG A 319 2.92 -17.56 -19.12
N PHE A 320 3.37 -17.07 -17.98
CA PHE A 320 2.83 -15.88 -17.36
C PHE A 320 3.11 -14.64 -18.23
N ARG A 321 2.05 -13.98 -18.67
CA ARG A 321 2.10 -12.57 -19.08
C ARG A 321 1.73 -11.74 -17.86
N LEU A 322 2.52 -10.71 -17.55
CA LEU A 322 2.12 -9.68 -16.60
C LEU A 322 0.72 -9.20 -17.02
N ASN A 323 -0.23 -9.14 -16.09
CA ASN A 323 -1.58 -8.57 -16.29
C ASN A 323 -1.50 -7.04 -16.49
N VAL A 324 -0.64 -6.60 -17.38
CA VAL A 324 -0.53 -5.24 -17.90
C VAL A 324 -1.00 -5.40 -19.35
N ARG A 325 -2.30 -5.27 -19.56
CA ARG A 325 -2.87 -5.29 -20.91
C ARG A 325 -2.44 -4.00 -21.60
N GLY A 326 -1.37 -4.07 -22.39
CA GLY A 326 -1.02 -3.01 -23.31
C GLY A 326 -2.06 -2.96 -24.42
N GLU A 327 -2.54 -1.77 -24.78
CA GLU A 327 -3.24 -1.58 -26.05
C GLU A 327 -2.28 -2.00 -27.18
N GLY A 328 -2.59 -3.10 -27.88
CA GLY A 328 -1.81 -3.57 -29.02
C GLY A 328 -1.55 -5.09 -29.10
N GLU A 329 -2.34 -5.94 -28.44
CA GLU A 329 -2.48 -7.33 -28.89
C GLU A 329 -3.63 -7.35 -29.91
N ASP A 330 -3.32 -6.97 -31.15
CA ASP A 330 -4.14 -7.35 -32.30
C ASP A 330 -4.16 -8.88 -32.34
N ASP A 331 -5.36 -9.45 -32.26
CA ASP A 331 -5.63 -10.85 -32.58
C ASP A 331 -5.27 -11.07 -34.06
N ASP A 332 -4.01 -11.36 -34.36
CA ASP A 332 -3.62 -12.00 -35.61
C ASP A 332 -4.15 -13.45 -35.56
N GLU A 333 -5.44 -13.60 -35.87
CA GLU A 333 -6.00 -14.86 -36.39
C GLU A 333 -5.18 -15.21 -37.65
N VAL A 334 -4.23 -16.12 -37.49
CA VAL A 334 -3.60 -16.81 -38.61
C VAL A 334 -4.65 -17.76 -39.17
N ASP A 335 -5.36 -17.30 -40.19
CA ASP A 335 -6.13 -18.17 -41.09
C ASP A 335 -5.16 -19.22 -41.68
N GLU A 336 -5.26 -20.46 -41.18
CA GLU A 336 -4.72 -21.63 -41.89
C GLU A 336 -5.53 -21.82 -43.17
N VAL A 337 -4.93 -21.44 -44.29
CA VAL A 337 -5.40 -21.79 -45.63
C VAL A 337 -5.02 -23.25 -45.88
N ASP A 338 -6.01 -24.14 -45.82
CA ASP A 338 -5.90 -25.53 -46.29
C ASP A 338 -5.64 -25.56 -47.81
N ASP A 339 -4.57 -26.25 -48.21
CA ASP A 339 -4.27 -26.71 -49.58
C ASP A 339 -4.85 -28.11 -49.84
#